data_AF-A0A0K2V361-F1
#
_entry.id   AF-A0A0K2V361-F1
#
_cell.length_a   1.000
_cell.length_b   1.000
_cell.length_c   1.000
_cell.angle_alpha   90.00
_cell.angle_beta   90.00
_cell.angle_gamma   90.00
#
_symmetry.space_group_name_H-M   'P 1'
#
loop_
_entity.id
_entity.type
_entity.pdbx_description
1 polymer ?
#
loop_
_entity_poly.entity_id
_entity_poly.type
_entity_poly.pdbx_seq_one_letter_code
_entity_poly.pdbx_strand_id
1 'polypeptide(L)'
;MKLSHVKNSSSLQIRNSNSQGDPNISARKNEIIRCTELLLEAIGSGDFESFTRLCDSSLTSFDPEALGNLVEGLEYHKFYFDNILGKNEDFRTTNINIINPLVHLLGEDSAAIAYIRLTQCVDKTFLPKTTSKILWYI
;
A
#
# COMPACT_ATOMS: atom_id res chain seq x y z
N MET A 1 18.67 32.05 4.90
CA MET A 1 17.87 31.48 3.79
C MET A 1 17.26 30.17 4.31
N LYS A 2 15.97 30.15 4.67
CA LYS A 2 15.28 28.94 5.14
C LYS A 2 14.84 28.14 3.92
N LEU A 3 15.45 26.98 3.69
CA LEU A 3 14.99 26.02 2.68
C LEU A 3 13.77 25.27 3.24
N SER A 4 12.60 25.60 2.70
CA SER A 4 11.38 24.84 2.88
C SER A 4 11.55 23.44 2.31
N HIS A 5 11.43 22.42 3.16
CA HIS A 5 11.34 21.03 2.73
C HIS A 5 9.99 20.82 2.02
N VAL A 6 10.00 20.89 0.70
CA VAL A 6 8.92 20.34 -0.12
C VAL A 6 9.12 18.82 -0.10
N LYS A 7 8.35 18.11 0.73
CA LYS A 7 8.14 16.66 0.56
C LYS A 7 7.26 16.47 -0.68
N ASN A 8 7.86 16.58 -1.85
CA ASN A 8 7.26 15.99 -3.04
C ASN A 8 7.65 14.51 -2.98
N SER A 9 6.81 13.69 -2.35
CA SER A 9 6.88 12.24 -2.52
C SER A 9 6.44 11.93 -3.95
N SER A 10 7.33 12.20 -4.91
CA SER A 10 7.20 11.67 -6.25
C SER A 10 7.36 10.16 -6.13
N SER A 11 6.24 9.45 -6.05
CA SER A 11 6.16 8.02 -6.30
C SER A 11 7.02 7.72 -7.53
N LEU A 12 8.03 6.87 -7.41
CA LEU A 12 8.84 6.44 -8.55
C LEU A 12 7.95 5.60 -9.48
N GLN A 13 7.27 6.26 -10.40
CA GLN A 13 6.49 5.64 -11.46
C GLN A 13 7.46 5.11 -12.51
N ILE A 14 8.07 3.94 -12.28
CA ILE A 14 8.66 3.17 -13.38
C ILE A 14 7.49 2.60 -14.18
N ARG A 15 6.90 3.47 -15.02
CA ARG A 15 5.82 3.14 -15.95
C ARG A 15 6.40 2.19 -16.99
N ASN A 16 5.96 0.94 -16.99
CA ASN A 16 6.03 0.13 -18.19
C ASN A 16 4.93 0.62 -19.13
N SER A 17 5.24 1.65 -19.92
CA SER A 17 4.37 2.21 -20.94
C SER A 17 4.28 1.25 -22.12
N ASN A 18 3.47 0.20 -21.98
CA ASN A 18 3.08 -0.66 -23.09
C ASN A 18 1.57 -0.88 -23.05
N SER A 19 0.82 0.06 -23.63
CA SER A 19 -0.35 -0.23 -24.48
C SER A 19 -1.05 1.06 -24.93
N GLN A 20 -1.16 1.24 -26.25
CA GLN A 20 -2.22 2.00 -26.90
C GLN A 20 -3.56 1.27 -26.62
N GLY A 21 -4.09 1.42 -25.41
CA GLY A 21 -5.35 0.80 -24.97
C GLY A 21 -6.46 1.84 -24.78
N ASP A 22 -7.71 1.37 -24.72
CA ASP A 22 -8.90 2.18 -24.44
C ASP A 22 -8.66 3.13 -23.24
N PRO A 23 -8.83 4.46 -23.41
CA PRO A 23 -8.67 5.44 -22.34
C PRO A 23 -9.48 5.11 -21.08
N ASN A 24 -10.65 4.49 -21.22
CA ASN A 24 -11.50 4.08 -20.10
C ASN A 24 -10.82 2.97 -19.28
N ILE A 25 -10.26 1.95 -19.94
CA ILE A 25 -9.50 0.88 -19.28
C ILE A 25 -8.31 1.46 -18.51
N SER A 26 -7.59 2.40 -19.12
CA SER A 26 -6.45 3.07 -18.46
C SER A 26 -6.89 3.85 -17.22
N ALA A 27 -8.00 4.61 -17.30
CA ALA A 27 -8.54 5.36 -16.17
C ALA A 27 -8.92 4.44 -15.01
N ARG A 28 -9.65 3.35 -15.28
CA ARG A 28 -10.03 2.35 -14.27
C ARG A 28 -8.81 1.70 -13.61
N LYS A 29 -7.78 1.34 -14.38
CA LYS A 29 -6.55 0.78 -13.80
C LYS A 29 -5.82 1.79 -12.89
N ASN A 30 -5.76 3.06 -13.29
CA ASN A 30 -5.15 4.11 -12.46
C ASN A 30 -5.95 4.35 -11.17
N GLU A 31 -7.26 4.20 -11.19
CA GLU A 31 -8.09 4.30 -9.98
C GLU A 31 -7.77 3.18 -8.98
N ILE A 32 -7.63 1.92 -9.44
CA ILE A 32 -7.22 0.80 -8.57
C ILE A 32 -5.83 1.05 -7.95
N ILE A 33 -4.88 1.57 -8.73
CA ILE A 33 -3.56 1.94 -8.23
C ILE A 33 -3.69 3.03 -7.15
N ARG A 34 -4.48 4.08 -7.41
CA ARG A 34 -4.72 5.18 -6.46
C ARG A 34 -5.37 4.70 -5.17
N CYS A 35 -6.37 3.83 -5.24
CA CYS A 35 -6.99 3.23 -4.06
C CYS A 35 -5.98 2.39 -3.26
N THR A 36 -5.08 1.67 -3.94
CA THR A 36 -4.00 0.91 -3.30
C THR A 36 -2.99 1.84 -2.60
N GLU A 37 -2.65 2.98 -3.21
CA GLU A 37 -1.80 3.99 -2.57
C GLU A 37 -2.43 4.57 -1.30
N LEU A 38 -3.73 4.91 -1.34
CA LEU A 38 -4.46 5.38 -0.17
C LEU A 38 -4.54 4.32 0.94
N LEU A 39 -4.72 3.05 0.58
CA LEU A 39 -4.70 1.95 1.54
C LEU A 39 -3.34 1.84 2.24
N LEU A 40 -2.24 1.91 1.48
CA LEU A 40 -0.88 1.87 2.03
C LEU A 40 -0.57 3.11 2.89
N GLU A 41 -1.13 4.27 2.55
CA GLU A 41 -1.02 5.50 3.36
C GLU A 41 -1.76 5.36 4.70
N ALA A 42 -2.99 4.83 4.69
CA ALA A 42 -3.76 4.56 5.91
C ALA A 42 -2.99 3.60 6.84
N ILE A 43 -2.42 2.52 6.28
CA ILE A 43 -1.57 1.58 7.04
C ILE A 43 -0.31 2.29 7.56
N GLY A 44 0.40 3.02 6.71
CA GLY A 44 1.67 3.66 7.06
C GLY A 44 1.54 4.77 8.11
N SER A 45 0.37 5.41 8.18
CA SER A 45 0.06 6.46 9.17
C SER A 45 -0.62 5.93 10.44
N GLY A 46 -0.99 4.65 10.47
CA GLY A 46 -1.77 4.08 11.57
C GLY A 46 -3.21 4.59 11.63
N ASP A 47 -3.77 5.07 10.53
CA ASP A 47 -5.16 5.52 10.44
C ASP A 47 -6.11 4.33 10.18
N PHE A 48 -6.58 3.73 11.27
CA PHE A 48 -7.51 2.60 11.20
C PHE A 48 -8.87 2.99 10.62
N GLU A 49 -9.31 4.23 10.84
CA GLU A 49 -10.62 4.68 10.33
C GLU A 49 -10.60 4.72 8.80
N SER A 50 -9.57 5.34 8.20
CA SER A 50 -9.40 5.35 6.74
C SER A 50 -9.21 3.93 6.19
N PHE A 51 -8.46 3.06 6.88
CA PHE A 51 -8.31 1.65 6.50
C PHE A 51 -9.67 0.94 6.41
N THR A 52 -10.52 1.07 7.43
CA THR A 52 -11.85 0.42 7.44
C THR A 52 -12.80 0.93 6.36
N ARG A 53 -12.63 2.16 5.87
CA ARG A 53 -13.42 2.71 4.76
C ARG A 53 -12.99 2.18 3.39
N LEU A 54 -11.76 1.70 3.28
CA LEU A 54 -11.18 1.18 2.04
C LEU A 54 -11.31 -0.34 1.92
N CYS A 55 -11.56 -1.04 3.02
CA CYS A 55 -11.65 -2.49 3.07
C CYS A 55 -13.09 -2.96 3.31
N ASP A 56 -13.45 -4.09 2.70
CA ASP A 56 -14.71 -4.76 3.02
C ASP A 56 -14.70 -5.30 4.46
N SER A 57 -15.84 -5.29 5.13
CA SER A 57 -15.98 -5.82 6.49
C SER A 57 -15.63 -7.32 6.61
N SER A 58 -15.76 -8.05 5.51
CA SER A 58 -15.43 -9.48 5.34
C SER A 58 -14.07 -9.72 4.67
N LEU A 59 -13.18 -8.71 4.68
CA LEU A 59 -11.82 -8.83 4.13
C LEU A 59 -11.15 -10.13 4.55
N THR A 60 -10.62 -10.87 3.58
CA THR A 60 -9.81 -12.06 3.80
C THR A 60 -8.33 -11.76 3.54
N SER A 61 -7.41 -12.29 4.33
CA SER A 61 -5.97 -12.12 4.06
C SER A 61 -5.13 -13.37 4.37
N PHE A 62 -3.99 -13.44 3.68
CA PHE A 62 -2.87 -14.33 3.99
C PHE A 62 -1.64 -13.47 4.30
N ASP A 63 -1.52 -13.08 5.56
CA ASP A 63 -0.37 -12.33 6.03
C ASP A 63 0.73 -13.26 6.57
N PRO A 64 2.02 -12.93 6.41
CA PRO A 64 3.11 -13.67 7.05
C PRO A 64 2.89 -13.86 8.56
N GLU A 65 2.30 -12.85 9.20
CA GLU A 65 1.98 -12.82 10.62
C GLU A 65 0.86 -13.81 11.00
N ALA A 66 0.00 -14.22 10.06
CA ALA A 66 -1.05 -15.21 10.27
C ALA A 66 -0.54 -16.67 10.21
N LEU A 67 0.77 -16.86 9.99
CA LEU A 67 1.44 -18.16 10.02
C LEU A 67 0.79 -19.21 9.09
N GLY A 68 0.33 -18.78 7.92
CA GLY A 68 -0.27 -19.64 6.91
C GLY A 68 -1.78 -19.88 7.08
N ASN A 69 -2.42 -19.28 8.09
CA ASN A 69 -3.87 -19.35 8.25
C ASN A 69 -4.58 -18.25 7.43
N LEU A 70 -5.79 -18.54 6.99
CA LEU A 70 -6.71 -17.54 6.44
C LEU A 70 -7.23 -16.68 7.59
N VAL A 71 -7.08 -15.36 7.47
CA VAL A 71 -7.69 -14.39 8.37
C VAL A 71 -8.95 -13.83 7.72
N GLU A 72 -10.00 -13.64 8.51
CA GLU A 72 -11.25 -13.02 8.08
C GLU A 72 -11.60 -11.83 9.00
N GLY A 73 -12.06 -10.74 8.39
CA GLY A 73 -12.49 -9.52 9.06
C GLY A 73 -11.34 -8.60 9.49
N LEU A 74 -11.71 -7.43 10.00
CA LEU A 74 -10.77 -6.32 10.25
C LEU A 74 -10.14 -6.35 11.65
N GLU A 75 -10.70 -7.13 12.58
CA GLU A 75 -10.28 -7.14 14.00
C GLU A 75 -8.84 -7.63 14.16
N TYR A 76 -8.42 -8.63 13.37
CA TYR A 76 -7.04 -9.12 13.37
C TYR A 76 -6.03 -8.01 13.06
N HIS A 77 -6.32 -7.18 12.05
CA HIS A 77 -5.46 -6.06 11.67
C HIS A 77 -5.48 -4.93 12.70
N LYS A 78 -6.63 -4.67 13.35
CA LYS A 78 -6.79 -3.61 14.35
C LYS A 78 -5.75 -3.70 15.46
N PHE A 79 -5.37 -4.92 15.87
CA PHE A 79 -4.30 -5.14 16.84
C PHE A 79 -3.00 -4.41 16.47
N TYR A 80 -2.59 -4.43 15.20
CA TYR A 80 -1.37 -3.77 14.73
C TYR A 80 -1.49 -2.25 14.70
N PHE A 81 -2.69 -1.74 14.38
CA PHE A 81 -2.98 -0.30 14.44
C PHE A 81 -2.87 0.24 15.87
N ASP A 82 -3.49 -0.43 16.84
CA ASP A 82 -3.53 0.01 18.24
C ASP A 82 -2.16 -0.08 18.96
N ASN A 83 -1.29 -1.00 18.52
CA ASN A 83 -0.07 -1.36 19.26
C ASN A 83 1.23 -0.99 18.56
N ILE A 84 1.27 -0.95 17.22
CA ILE A 84 2.52 -0.73 16.47
C ILE A 84 2.44 0.57 15.66
N LEU A 85 1.43 0.68 14.78
CA LEU A 85 1.37 1.72 13.77
C LEU A 85 0.97 3.09 14.35
N GLY A 86 0.08 3.12 15.35
CA GLY A 86 -0.37 4.37 15.97
C GLY A 86 0.57 4.98 17.02
N LYS A 87 1.64 4.27 17.44
CA LYS A 87 2.45 4.64 18.61
C LYS A 87 3.96 4.78 18.36
N ASN A 88 4.49 4.25 17.26
CA ASN A 88 5.94 4.28 16.99
C ASN A 88 6.32 5.33 15.95
N GLU A 89 6.99 6.41 16.38
CA GLU A 89 7.50 7.44 15.47
C GLU A 89 8.53 6.89 14.47
N ASP A 90 9.23 5.80 14.82
CA ASP A 90 10.18 5.11 13.95
C ASP A 90 9.54 4.63 12.62
N PHE A 91 8.26 4.23 12.65
CA PHE A 91 7.53 3.82 11.43
C PHE A 91 7.08 5.00 10.57
N ARG A 92 7.01 6.21 11.14
CA ARG A 92 6.55 7.43 10.47
C ARG A 92 7.53 7.95 9.42
N THR A 93 8.79 7.53 9.48
CA THR A 93 9.85 7.87 8.52
C THR A 93 10.10 6.74 7.52
N THR A 94 9.01 6.13 7.04
CA THR A 94 9.05 5.08 6.04
C THR A 94 8.57 5.62 4.69
N ASN A 95 9.34 5.38 3.63
CA ASN A 95 8.92 5.64 2.26
C ASN A 95 8.44 4.34 1.62
N ILE A 96 7.19 4.31 1.16
CA ILE A 96 6.56 3.13 0.52
C ILE A 96 6.31 3.46 -0.95
N ASN A 97 6.78 2.60 -1.86
CA ASN A 97 6.55 2.72 -3.29
C ASN A 97 5.92 1.44 -3.86
N ILE A 98 4.94 1.60 -4.75
CA ILE A 98 4.38 0.53 -5.55
C ILE A 98 5.23 0.40 -6.82
N ILE A 99 5.83 -0.76 -7.03
CA ILE A 99 6.68 -1.05 -8.19
C ILE A 99 5.99 -2.08 -9.08
N ASN A 100 5.96 -1.78 -10.38
CA ASN A 100 5.39 -2.63 -11.43
C ASN A 100 3.96 -3.12 -11.12
N PRO A 101 2.99 -2.21 -10.91
CA PRO A 101 1.60 -2.60 -10.65
C PRO A 101 1.00 -3.30 -11.88
N LEU A 102 0.45 -4.49 -11.66
CA LEU A 102 -0.30 -5.26 -12.63
C LEU A 102 -1.76 -5.28 -12.21
N VAL A 103 -2.60 -4.52 -12.92
CA VAL A 103 -4.04 -4.48 -12.68
C VAL A 103 -4.79 -5.30 -13.73
N HIS A 104 -5.61 -6.24 -13.27
CA HIS A 104 -6.54 -7.03 -14.06
C HIS A 104 -7.98 -6.62 -13.73
N LEU A 105 -8.72 -6.12 -14.72
CA LEU A 105 -10.15 -5.85 -14.58
C LEU A 105 -10.91 -7.16 -14.82
N LEU A 106 -11.81 -7.52 -13.91
CA LEU A 106 -12.56 -8.78 -13.92
C LEU A 106 -14.04 -8.60 -14.30
N GLY A 107 -14.48 -7.34 -14.44
CA GLY A 107 -15.85 -6.98 -14.79
C GLY A 107 -16.05 -5.47 -14.71
N GLU A 108 -17.29 -5.04 -14.46
CA GLU A 108 -17.62 -3.62 -14.22
C GLU A 108 -17.21 -3.19 -12.80
N ASP A 109 -17.42 -4.06 -11.81
CA ASP A 109 -17.26 -3.73 -10.39
C ASP A 109 -16.13 -4.52 -9.68
N SER A 110 -15.26 -5.18 -10.43
CA SER A 110 -14.22 -6.04 -9.85
C SER A 110 -12.89 -5.92 -10.58
N ALA A 111 -11.81 -5.89 -9.82
CA ALA A 111 -10.44 -5.87 -10.31
C ALA A 111 -9.50 -6.50 -9.28
N ALA A 112 -8.38 -7.02 -9.75
CA ALA A 112 -7.28 -7.49 -8.91
C ALA A 112 -6.00 -6.71 -9.22
N ILE A 113 -5.18 -6.47 -8.21
CA ILE A 113 -3.89 -5.80 -8.36
C ILE A 113 -2.77 -6.61 -7.71
N ALA A 114 -1.69 -6.77 -8.46
CA ALA A 114 -0.42 -7.32 -7.98
C ALA A 114 0.68 -6.29 -8.10
N TYR A 115 1.56 -6.22 -7.11
CA TYR A 115 2.68 -5.28 -7.15
C TYR A 115 3.83 -5.72 -6.25
N ILE A 116 4.97 -5.08 -6.43
CA ILE A 116 6.09 -5.16 -5.49
C ILE A 116 6.02 -3.92 -4.60
N ARG A 117 5.84 -4.11 -3.30
CA ARG A 117 5.95 -3.03 -2.31
C ARG A 117 7.41 -2.85 -1.95
N LEU A 118 7.97 -1.71 -2.32
CA LEU A 118 9.30 -1.29 -1.91
C LEU A 118 9.19 -0.38 -0.70
N THR A 119 9.74 -0.81 0.44
CA THR A 119 9.69 -0.09 1.71
C THR A 119 11.09 0.32 2.12
N GLN A 120 11.32 1.62 2.22
CA GLN A 120 12.57 2.20 2.68
C GLN A 120 12.35 2.83 4.06
N CYS A 121 13.24 2.53 5.00
CA CYS A 121 13.22 3.12 6.34
C CYS A 121 14.65 3.44 6.76
N VAL A 122 14.79 4.29 7.77
CA VAL A 122 16.06 4.51 8.46
C VAL A 122 15.96 3.76 9.79
N ASP A 123 16.92 2.89 10.06
CA ASP A 123 16.93 2.13 11.31
C ASP A 123 17.44 2.97 12.49
N LYS A 124 17.45 2.38 13.69
CA LYS A 124 17.90 3.05 14.93
C LYS A 124 19.39 3.44 14.92
N THR A 125 20.17 2.92 13.97
CA THR A 125 21.58 3.27 13.76
C THR A 125 21.78 4.34 12.69
N PHE A 126 20.69 4.95 12.21
CA PHE A 126 20.66 5.94 11.14
C PHE A 126 21.12 5.38 9.77
N LEU A 127 21.05 4.06 9.59
CA LEU A 127 21.37 3.43 8.32
C LEU A 127 20.11 3.23 7.47
N PRO A 128 20.15 3.58 6.18
CA PRO A 128 19.01 3.33 5.29
C PRO A 128 18.88 1.84 5.00
N LYS A 129 17.68 1.31 5.17
CA LYS A 129 17.32 -0.07 4.84
C LYS A 129 16.18 -0.08 3.83
N THR A 130 16.35 -0.87 2.77
CA THR A 130 15.31 -1.10 1.76
C THR A 130 14.89 -2.57 1.79
N THR A 131 13.58 -2.82 1.78
CA THR A 131 13.00 -4.16 1.69
C THR A 131 11.95 -4.20 0.58
N SER A 132 11.81 -5.34 -0.09
CA SER A 132 10.76 -5.58 -1.07
C SER A 132 9.88 -6.74 -0.62
N LYS A 133 8.57 -6.62 -0.86
CA LYS A 133 7.60 -7.71 -0.71
C LYS A 133 6.72 -7.78 -1.95
N ILE A 134 6.52 -8.99 -2.50
CA ILE A 134 5.50 -9.22 -3.54
C ILE A 134 4.16 -9.30 -2.82
N LEU A 135 3.19 -8.50 -3.24
CA LEU A 135 1.84 -8.47 -2.67
C LEU A 135 0.81 -8.70 -3.77
N TRP A 136 -0.16 -9.56 -3.47
CA TRP A 136 -1.34 -9.82 -4.27
C TRP A 136 -2.54 -9.38 -3.43
N TYR A 137 -3.29 -8.39 -3.92
CA TYR A 137 -4.60 -8.05 -3.37
C TYR A 137 -5.66 -8.46 -4.39
N ILE A 138 -6.58 -9.30 -3.96
CA ILE A 138 -7.76 -9.74 -4.72
C ILE A 138 -8.96 -8.98 -4.17
#